data_AF-A0AA96ZR60-F1
#
_entry.id   AF-A0AA96ZR60-F1
#
_cell.length_a   1.000
_cell.length_b   1.000
_cell.length_c   1.000
_cell.angle_alpha   90.00
_cell.angle_beta   90.00
_cell.angle_gamma   90.00
#
_symmetry.space_group_name_H-M   'P 1'
#
loop_
_entity.id
_entity.type
_entity.pdbx_description
1 polymer ?
#
loop_
_entity_poly.entity_id
_entity_poly.type
_entity_poly.pdbx_seq_one_letter_code
_entity_poly.pdbx_strand_id
1 'polypeptide(L)'
;NDYLQSLQGLSLTVMLGFYFTMLQAYEYIEAPFTIADSVYGSTFFMTTGLHGLHVIIGSTFLLVCLMRLYLNHFSSTHHFGFEAAAWYWHFVDVVWLFLYISIYWWGS
;
A
#
# COMPACT_ATOMS: atom_id res chain seq x y z
N ASN A 1 4.60 -10.20 -25.83
CA ASN A 1 3.52 -9.51 -26.58
C ASN A 1 2.43 -9.14 -25.58
N ASP A 2 2.82 -8.53 -24.45
CA ASP A 2 2.02 -8.57 -23.22
C ASP A 2 1.80 -7.18 -22.62
N TYR A 3 1.98 -6.12 -23.43
CA TYR A 3 1.80 -4.73 -23.00
C TYR A 3 0.43 -4.50 -22.35
N LEU A 4 -0.63 -5.06 -22.96
CA LEU A 4 -1.98 -4.97 -22.41
C LEU A 4 -2.10 -5.69 -21.07
N GLN A 5 -1.45 -6.85 -20.92
CA GLN A 5 -1.46 -7.62 -19.68
C GLN A 5 -0.70 -6.88 -18.56
N SER A 6 0.46 -6.28 -18.86
CA SER A 6 1.21 -5.46 -17.92
C SER A 6 0.41 -4.24 -17.47
N LEU A 7 -0.29 -3.58 -18.41
CA LEU A 7 -1.15 -2.44 -18.11
C LEU A 7 -2.34 -2.85 -17.23
N GLN A 8 -3.02 -3.96 -17.56
CA GLN A 8 -4.12 -4.52 -16.77
C GLN A 8 -3.66 -4.92 -15.35
N GLY A 9 -2.54 -5.64 -15.22
CA GLY A 9 -2.02 -6.04 -13.93
C GLY A 9 -1.65 -4.85 -13.05
N LEU A 10 -0.89 -3.90 -13.59
CA LEU A 10 -0.45 -2.72 -12.83
C LEU A 10 -1.63 -1.80 -12.46
N SER A 11 -2.60 -1.63 -13.35
CA SER A 11 -3.83 -0.86 -13.04
C SER A 11 -4.64 -1.52 -11.91
N LEU A 12 -4.76 -2.84 -11.90
CA LEU A 12 -5.42 -3.57 -10.82
C LEU A 12 -4.68 -3.39 -9.50
N THR A 13 -3.34 -3.49 -9.48
CA THR A 13 -2.54 -3.28 -8.26
C THR A 13 -2.74 -1.88 -7.68
N VAL A 14 -2.74 -0.85 -8.53
CA VAL A 14 -2.99 0.53 -8.10
C VAL A 14 -4.40 0.67 -7.51
N MET A 15 -5.42 0.10 -8.15
CA MET A 15 -6.79 0.12 -7.61
C MET A 15 -6.90 -0.57 -6.25
N LEU A 16 -6.25 -1.73 -6.08
CA LEU A 16 -6.22 -2.44 -4.80
C LEU A 16 -5.52 -1.64 -3.70
N GLY A 17 -4.45 -0.90 -4.02
CA GLY A 17 -3.78 -0.02 -3.07
C GLY A 17 -4.67 1.14 -2.58
N PHE A 18 -5.40 1.78 -3.48
CA PHE A 18 -6.39 2.79 -3.09
C PHE A 18 -7.55 2.19 -2.30
N TYR A 19 -8.03 1.02 -2.69
CA TYR A 19 -9.07 0.30 -1.96
C TYR A 19 -8.65 -0.01 -0.52
N PHE A 20 -7.44 -0.50 -0.30
CA PHE A 20 -6.88 -0.72 1.03
C PHE A 20 -6.88 0.58 1.85
N THR A 21 -6.44 1.69 1.26
CA THR A 21 -6.40 2.99 1.95
C THR A 21 -7.81 3.46 2.35
N MET A 22 -8.82 3.24 1.50
CA MET A 22 -10.21 3.56 1.83
C MET A 22 -10.75 2.68 2.97
N LEU A 23 -10.44 1.39 2.96
CA LEU A 23 -10.82 0.49 4.06
C LEU A 23 -10.15 0.91 5.38
N GLN A 24 -8.86 1.26 5.36
CA GLN A 24 -8.15 1.72 6.55
C GLN A 24 -8.74 3.03 7.10
N ALA A 25 -9.13 3.95 6.21
CA ALA A 25 -9.80 5.18 6.62
C ALA A 25 -11.18 4.91 7.23
N TYR A 26 -11.95 3.98 6.66
CA TYR A 26 -13.24 3.55 7.22
C TYR A 26 -13.07 2.92 8.60
N GLU A 27 -12.06 2.07 8.78
CA GLU A 27 -11.73 1.49 10.08
C GLU A 27 -11.44 2.56 11.13
N TYR A 28 -10.69 3.61 10.78
CA TYR A 28 -10.37 4.69 11.73
C TYR A 28 -11.58 5.54 12.13
N ILE A 29 -12.59 5.64 11.27
CA ILE A 29 -13.83 6.38 11.57
C ILE A 29 -14.74 5.56 12.49
N GLU A 30 -14.83 4.25 12.26
CA GLU A 30 -15.70 3.35 13.02
C GLU A 30 -15.05 2.78 14.30
N ALA A 31 -13.74 2.95 14.48
CA ALA A 31 -13.04 2.47 15.67
C ALA A 31 -13.63 3.08 16.96
N PRO A 32 -13.96 2.26 17.98
CA PRO A 32 -14.57 2.74 19.23
C PRO A 32 -13.56 3.41 20.18
N PHE A 33 -12.31 3.56 19.76
CA PHE A 33 -11.21 4.15 20.51
C PHE A 33 -10.41 5.09 19.61
N THR A 34 -9.71 6.03 20.24
CA THR A 34 -8.91 7.06 19.59
C THR A 34 -7.43 6.92 19.94
N ILE A 35 -6.58 7.69 19.27
CA ILE A 35 -5.14 7.74 19.59
C ILE A 35 -4.84 8.20 21.02
N ALA A 36 -5.75 8.95 21.64
CA ALA A 36 -5.60 9.42 23.02
C ALA A 36 -6.00 8.35 24.05
N ASP A 37 -6.65 7.27 23.61
CA ASP A 37 -7.17 6.24 24.51
C ASP A 37 -6.10 5.21 24.84
N SER A 38 -5.50 5.39 26.03
CA SER A 38 -4.53 4.47 26.64
C SER A 38 -3.29 4.22 25.76
N VAL A 39 -2.43 3.31 26.23
CA VAL A 39 -1.26 2.88 25.46
C VAL A 39 -1.69 2.14 24.19
N TYR A 40 -2.78 1.35 24.24
CA TYR A 40 -3.24 0.56 23.10
C TYR A 40 -3.64 1.43 21.90
N GLY A 41 -4.48 2.46 22.11
CA GLY A 41 -4.88 3.37 21.04
C GLY A 41 -3.69 4.09 20.43
N SER A 42 -2.76 4.56 21.28
CA SER A 42 -1.54 5.22 20.80
C SER A 42 -0.67 4.30 19.93
N THR A 43 -0.47 3.03 20.34
CA THR A 43 0.34 2.07 19.58
C THR A 43 -0.34 1.62 18.31
N PHE A 44 -1.66 1.40 18.35
CA PHE A 44 -2.47 1.03 17.19
C PHE A 44 -2.35 2.11 16.11
N PHE A 45 -2.85 3.32 16.38
CA PHE A 45 -2.91 4.38 15.36
C PHE A 45 -1.54 4.85 14.88
N MET A 46 -0.51 4.82 15.73
CA MET A 46 0.83 5.22 15.30
C MET A 46 1.46 4.23 14.33
N THR A 47 1.35 2.92 14.62
CA THR A 47 1.96 1.87 13.79
C THR A 47 1.17 1.63 12.50
N THR A 48 -0.15 1.50 12.58
CA THR A 48 -1.02 1.34 11.40
C THR A 48 -1.09 2.63 10.59
N GLY A 49 -1.04 3.81 11.23
CA GLY A 49 -0.99 5.11 10.56
C GLY A 49 0.30 5.34 9.80
N LEU A 50 1.46 5.02 10.40
CA LEU A 50 2.74 5.10 9.70
C LEU A 50 2.77 4.15 8.50
N HIS A 51 2.28 2.93 8.67
CA HIS A 51 2.16 1.98 7.58
C HIS A 51 1.22 2.48 6.48
N GLY A 52 0.04 3.01 6.83
CA GLY A 52 -0.91 3.60 5.88
C GLY A 52 -0.30 4.74 5.06
N LEU A 53 0.55 5.57 5.67
CA LEU A 53 1.34 6.58 4.94
C LEU A 53 2.26 5.93 3.90
N HIS A 54 2.95 4.84 4.24
CA HIS A 54 3.79 4.11 3.28
C HIS A 54 2.95 3.49 2.15
N VAL A 55 1.74 2.98 2.43
CA VAL A 55 0.81 2.50 1.39
C VAL A 55 0.43 3.62 0.41
N ILE A 56 0.18 4.84 0.89
CA ILE A 56 -0.12 6.01 0.04
C ILE A 56 1.09 6.37 -0.83
N ILE A 57 2.30 6.36 -0.28
CA ILE A 57 3.53 6.60 -1.05
C ILE A 57 3.74 5.50 -2.09
N GLY A 58 3.53 4.23 -1.72
CA GLY A 58 3.68 3.10 -2.63
C GLY A 58 2.67 3.13 -3.78
N SER A 59 1.41 3.42 -3.48
CA SER A 59 0.33 3.46 -4.47
C SER A 59 0.50 4.63 -5.44
N THR A 60 0.93 5.80 -4.96
CA THR A 60 1.29 6.93 -5.84
C THR A 60 2.52 6.63 -6.69
N PHE A 61 3.52 5.91 -6.16
CA PHE A 61 4.69 5.50 -6.94
C PHE A 61 4.31 4.49 -8.05
N LEU A 62 3.46 3.51 -7.74
CA LEU A 62 2.90 2.59 -8.74
C LEU A 62 2.02 3.30 -9.77
N LEU A 63 1.23 4.30 -9.36
CA LEU A 63 0.44 5.13 -10.27
C LEU A 63 1.34 5.91 -11.24
N VAL A 64 2.45 6.48 -10.78
CA VAL A 64 3.45 7.11 -11.67
C VAL A 64 4.05 6.09 -12.63
N CYS A 65 4.32 4.86 -12.19
CA CYS A 65 4.76 3.78 -13.07
C CYS A 65 3.68 3.41 -14.10
N LEU A 66 2.41 3.36 -13.72
CA LEU A 66 1.30 3.09 -14.64
C LEU A 66 1.19 4.17 -15.72
N MET A 67 1.29 5.44 -15.34
CA MET A 67 1.29 6.54 -16.30
C MET A 67 2.49 6.48 -17.25
N ARG A 68 3.69 6.16 -16.74
CA ARG A 68 4.88 5.97 -17.57
C ARG A 68 4.78 4.76 -18.51
N LEU A 69 4.16 3.68 -18.05
CA LEU A 69 3.88 2.51 -18.88
C LEU A 69 2.91 2.86 -20.00
N TYR A 70 1.82 3.58 -19.69
CA TYR A 70 0.83 4.05 -20.68
C TYR A 70 1.46 4.96 -21.76
N LEU A 71 2.44 5.78 -21.37
CA LEU A 71 3.22 6.64 -22.28
C LEU A 71 4.37 5.90 -22.98
N ASN A 72 4.48 4.58 -22.84
CA ASN A 72 5.53 3.74 -23.43
C ASN A 72 6.97 4.15 -23.06
N HIS A 73 7.19 4.67 -21.84
CA HIS A 73 8.53 5.05 -21.38
C HIS A 73 9.42 3.87 -20.95
N PHE A 74 8.86 2.66 -20.83
CA PHE A 74 9.58 1.47 -20.42
C PHE A 74 9.93 0.57 -21.60
N SER A 75 11.12 -0.03 -21.56
CA SER A 75 11.50 -1.11 -22.46
C SER A 75 11.58 -2.43 -21.69
N SER A 76 11.59 -3.55 -22.40
CA SER A 76 11.72 -4.89 -21.82
C SER A 76 13.03 -5.11 -21.06
N THR A 77 14.04 -4.25 -21.27
CA THR A 77 15.36 -4.35 -20.62
C THR A 77 15.64 -3.22 -19.63
N HIS A 78 14.88 -2.12 -19.69
CA HIS A 78 15.13 -0.94 -18.88
C HIS A 78 13.84 -0.41 -18.26
N HIS A 79 13.56 -0.88 -17.05
CA HIS A 79 12.36 -0.55 -16.27
C HIS A 79 12.65 -0.46 -14.76
N PHE A 80 13.84 0.00 -14.38
CA PHE A 80 14.27 0.12 -12.97
C PHE A 80 13.28 0.91 -12.08
N GLY A 81 12.64 1.96 -12.62
CA GLY A 81 11.63 2.71 -11.87
C GLY A 81 10.44 1.85 -11.42
N PHE A 82 10.03 0.89 -12.26
CA PHE A 82 9.02 -0.10 -11.90
C PHE A 82 9.57 -1.15 -10.92
N GLU A 83 10.80 -1.62 -11.10
CA GLU A 83 11.44 -2.57 -10.16
C GLU A 83 11.52 -1.99 -8.74
N ALA A 84 11.96 -0.73 -8.61
CA ALA A 84 12.02 -0.04 -7.33
C ALA A 84 10.63 0.13 -6.70
N ALA A 85 9.60 0.43 -7.51
CA ALA A 85 8.22 0.53 -7.03
C ALA A 85 7.69 -0.85 -6.56
N ALA A 86 8.02 -1.92 -7.28
CA ALA A 86 7.64 -3.29 -6.90
C ALA A 86 8.33 -3.73 -5.61
N TRP A 87 9.62 -3.43 -5.42
CA TRP A 87 10.32 -3.68 -4.16
C TRP A 87 9.69 -2.93 -2.99
N TYR A 88 9.37 -1.65 -3.20
CA TYR A 88 8.71 -0.85 -2.18
C TYR A 88 7.31 -1.41 -1.85
N TRP A 89 6.57 -1.85 -2.87
CA TRP A 89 5.24 -2.44 -2.67
C TRP A 89 5.29 -3.71 -1.85
N HIS A 90 6.21 -4.64 -2.16
CA HIS A 90 6.38 -5.85 -1.37
C HIS A 90 6.89 -5.59 0.05
N PHE A 91 7.72 -4.56 0.25
CA PHE A 91 8.09 -4.12 1.60
C PHE A 91 6.85 -3.73 2.40
N VAL A 92 5.96 -2.93 1.82
CA VAL A 92 4.71 -2.51 2.44
C VAL A 92 3.86 -3.75 2.78
N ASP A 93 3.68 -4.68 1.85
CA ASP A 93 2.91 -5.92 2.07
C ASP A 93 3.42 -6.73 3.28
N VAL A 94 4.74 -6.92 3.38
CA VAL A 94 5.35 -7.69 4.47
C VAL A 94 5.13 -7.00 5.81
N VAL A 95 5.31 -5.68 5.88
CA VAL A 95 5.06 -4.90 7.10
C VAL A 95 3.60 -5.05 7.54
N TRP A 96 2.65 -5.03 6.59
CA TRP A 96 1.23 -5.23 6.91
C TRP A 96 0.96 -6.59 7.54
N LEU A 97 1.54 -7.66 7.01
CA LEU A 97 1.36 -9.01 7.58
C LEU A 97 1.84 -9.08 9.04
N PHE A 98 2.95 -8.41 9.36
CA PHE A 98 3.43 -8.33 10.74
C PHE A 98 2.47 -7.53 11.64
N LEU A 99 1.96 -6.38 11.18
CA LEU A 99 1.00 -5.58 11.93
C LEU A 99 -0.31 -6.34 12.16
N TYR A 100 -0.81 -7.03 11.14
CA TYR A 100 -2.02 -7.84 11.22
C TYR A 100 -1.89 -8.94 12.29
N ILE A 101 -0.81 -9.73 12.25
CA ILE A 101 -0.61 -10.81 13.22
C ILE A 101 -0.43 -10.27 14.64
N SER A 102 0.36 -9.20 14.81
CA SER A 102 0.74 -8.70 16.15
C SER A 102 -0.37 -7.89 16.82
N ILE A 103 -1.00 -6.96 16.10
CA ILE A 103 -1.95 -6.00 16.67
C ILE A 103 -3.39 -6.51 16.53
N TYR A 104 -3.76 -6.97 15.34
CA TYR A 104 -5.15 -7.34 15.04
C TYR A 104 -5.51 -8.75 15.49
N TRP A 105 -4.54 -9.65 15.63
CA TRP A 105 -4.81 -11.03 16.02
C TRP A 105 -4.29 -11.38 17.42
N TRP A 106 -3.00 -11.15 17.69
CA TRP A 106 -2.43 -11.54 18.98
C TRP A 106 -2.68 -10.51 20.09
N GLY A 107 -2.70 -9.22 19.75
CA GLY A 107 -2.89 -8.10 20.69
C GLY A 107 -4.35 -7.68 20.92
N SER A 108 -5.30 -8.36 20.27
CA SER A 108 -6.76 -8.16 20.41
C SER A 108 -7.40 -9.13 21.39
#